data_AF-A0AAD7FRC3-F1
#
_entry.id   AF-A0AAD7FRC3-F1
#
_cell.length_a   1.000
_cell.length_b   1.000
_cell.length_c   1.000
_cell.angle_alpha   90.00
_cell.angle_beta   90.00
_cell.angle_gamma   90.00
#
_symmetry.space_group_name_H-M   'P 1'
#
loop_
_entity.id
_entity.type
_entity.pdbx_description
1 polymer ?
#
loop_
_entity_poly.entity_id
_entity_poly.type
_entity_poly.pdbx_seq_one_letter_code
_entity_poly.pdbx_strand_id
1 'polypeptide(L)'
;MAEQLSKHESDRIFAVLRAQKANKTCFDCSARNPSWSSVTFAVYLCLDCSALHRNMGVHITFVRSTNLDAWSAPQLRAMKVGGNAAFAAFLHKHGSSGLTGRARYEGRVGELYREELGRRVKADEAAFPGGVVVEGVAPAEERNGKG
;
A
#
# COMPACT_ATOMS: atom_id res chain seq x y z
N MET A 1 17.59 2.88 11.07
CA MET A 1 17.03 1.75 10.30
C MET A 1 15.55 1.65 10.67
N ALA A 2 14.62 1.69 9.72
CA ALA A 2 13.21 1.55 10.06
C ALA A 2 12.97 0.13 10.60
N GLU A 3 12.38 0.03 11.79
CA GLU A 3 12.06 -1.26 12.40
C GLU A 3 11.07 -2.03 11.53
N GLN A 4 11.40 -3.30 11.26
CA GLN A 4 10.56 -4.20 10.48
C GLN A 4 9.50 -4.79 11.40
N LEU A 5 8.25 -4.83 10.97
CA LEU A 5 7.21 -5.54 11.72
C LEU A 5 7.44 -7.04 11.61
N SER A 6 6.96 -7.78 12.62
CA SER A 6 6.92 -9.23 12.51
C SER A 6 6.00 -9.63 11.37
N LYS A 7 6.27 -10.80 10.77
CA LYS A 7 5.46 -11.35 9.69
C LYS A 7 3.99 -11.49 10.11
N HIS A 8 3.76 -11.98 11.33
CA HIS A 8 2.43 -12.16 11.89
C HIS A 8 1.66 -10.85 12.01
N GLU A 9 2.30 -9.75 12.42
CA GLU A 9 1.66 -8.43 12.48
C GLU A 9 1.27 -7.92 11.09
N SER A 10 2.19 -8.01 10.12
CA SER A 10 1.89 -7.61 8.74
C SER A 10 0.74 -8.43 8.13
N ASP A 11 0.66 -9.73 8.43
CA ASP A 11 -0.39 -10.61 7.91
C ASP A 11 -1.77 -10.25 8.46
N ARG A 12 -1.89 -9.97 9.77
CA ARG A 12 -3.14 -9.52 10.38
C ARG A 12 -3.61 -8.19 9.78
N ILE A 13 -2.68 -7.26 9.54
CA ILE A 13 -2.99 -5.98 8.90
C ILE A 13 -3.48 -6.19 7.46
N PHE A 14 -2.77 -6.98 6.66
CA PHE A 14 -3.18 -7.23 5.27
C PHE A 14 -4.47 -8.04 5.15
N ALA A 15 -4.82 -8.87 6.14
CA ALA A 15 -6.12 -9.53 6.17
C ALA A 15 -7.28 -8.52 6.17
N VAL A 16 -7.16 -7.45 6.95
CA VAL A 16 -8.16 -6.37 7.00
C VAL A 16 -8.09 -5.50 5.75
N LEU A 17 -6.91 -5.03 5.36
CA LEU A 17 -6.77 -4.10 4.22
C LEU A 17 -7.23 -4.73 2.90
N ARG A 18 -6.90 -6.00 2.64
CA ARG A 18 -7.34 -6.70 1.42
C ARG A 18 -8.83 -7.08 1.43
N ALA A 19 -9.48 -7.08 2.59
CA ALA A 19 -10.91 -7.31 2.69
C ALA A 19 -11.74 -6.11 2.19
N GLN A 20 -11.15 -4.92 2.06
CA GLN A 20 -11.81 -3.74 1.49
C GLN A 20 -12.18 -3.99 0.03
N LYS A 21 -13.41 -3.62 -0.36
CA LYS A 21 -14.01 -3.93 -1.67
C LYS A 21 -13.09 -3.63 -2.86
N ALA A 22 -12.48 -2.44 -2.88
CA ALA A 22 -11.62 -2.01 -3.99
C ALA A 22 -10.27 -2.74 -4.05
N ASN A 23 -9.78 -3.27 -2.93
CA ASN A 23 -8.48 -3.95 -2.85
C ASN A 23 -8.57 -5.44 -3.27
N LYS A 24 -9.79 -5.98 -3.46
CA LYS A 24 -10.01 -7.36 -3.92
C LYS A 24 -9.71 -7.59 -5.39
N THR A 25 -9.40 -6.54 -6.14
CA THR A 25 -9.08 -6.59 -7.57
C THR A 25 -7.81 -5.83 -7.84
N CYS A 26 -6.99 -6.33 -8.76
CA CYS A 26 -5.81 -5.65 -9.26
C CYS A 26 -6.19 -4.27 -9.77
N PHE A 27 -5.45 -3.25 -9.36
CA PHE A 27 -5.72 -1.88 -9.73
C PHE A 27 -5.58 -1.61 -11.24
N ASP A 28 -4.73 -2.37 -11.93
CA ASP A 28 -4.44 -2.16 -13.35
C ASP A 28 -5.35 -2.97 -14.28
N CYS A 29 -5.57 -4.24 -13.97
CA CYS A 29 -6.27 -5.17 -14.88
C CYS A 29 -7.53 -5.79 -14.30
N SER A 30 -7.93 -5.42 -13.08
CA SER A 30 -9.09 -5.96 -12.37
C SER A 30 -9.06 -7.47 -12.05
N ALA A 31 -7.93 -8.15 -12.27
CA ALA A 31 -7.75 -9.54 -11.85
C ALA A 31 -8.03 -9.71 -10.34
N ARG A 32 -8.73 -10.79 -9.96
CA ARG A 32 -9.17 -11.00 -8.56
C ARG A 32 -8.03 -11.40 -7.64
N ASN A 33 -8.20 -11.09 -6.35
CA ASN A 33 -7.32 -11.49 -5.26
C ASN A 33 -5.84 -11.12 -5.47
N PRO A 34 -5.51 -9.84 -5.73
CA PRO A 34 -4.13 -9.41 -5.86
C PRO A 34 -3.33 -9.66 -4.58
N SER A 35 -2.15 -10.26 -4.72
CA SER A 35 -1.22 -10.57 -3.61
C SER A 35 0.10 -9.79 -3.70
N TRP A 36 0.20 -8.89 -4.68
CA TRP A 36 1.30 -7.96 -4.86
C TRP A 36 0.81 -6.53 -4.67
N SER A 37 1.75 -5.61 -4.54
CA SER A 37 1.45 -4.21 -4.32
C SER A 37 2.53 -3.30 -4.87
N SER A 38 2.14 -2.07 -5.20
CA SER A 38 3.07 -0.95 -5.27
C SER A 38 2.95 -0.15 -3.98
N VAL A 39 4.01 -0.14 -3.16
CA VAL A 39 4.06 0.67 -1.93
C VAL A 39 4.02 2.16 -2.27
N THR A 40 4.72 2.55 -3.33
CA THR A 40 4.83 3.94 -3.80
C THR A 40 3.48 4.59 -4.10
N PHE A 41 2.51 3.80 -4.57
CA PHE A 41 1.15 4.27 -4.87
C PHE A 41 0.10 3.61 -3.96
N ALA A 42 0.52 2.84 -2.96
CA ALA A 42 -0.35 2.09 -2.07
C ALA A 42 -1.50 1.33 -2.77
N VAL A 43 -1.20 0.66 -3.89
CA VAL A 43 -2.20 -0.11 -4.66
C VAL A 43 -1.86 -1.60 -4.70
N TYR A 44 -2.87 -2.42 -4.91
CA TYR A 44 -2.78 -3.87 -5.02
C TYR A 44 -2.75 -4.32 -6.47
N LEU A 45 -1.84 -5.24 -6.79
CA LEU A 45 -1.51 -5.72 -8.12
C LEU A 45 -1.59 -7.25 -8.17
N CYS A 46 -1.99 -7.80 -9.32
CA CYS A 46 -1.76 -9.21 -9.61
C CYS A 46 -0.27 -9.46 -9.91
N LEU A 47 0.11 -10.74 -10.04
CA LEU A 47 1.49 -11.11 -10.35
C LEU A 47 1.99 -10.46 -11.65
N ASP A 48 1.20 -10.50 -12.73
CA ASP A 48 1.60 -9.97 -14.03
C ASP A 48 1.80 -8.45 -14.00
N CYS A 49 0.84 -7.70 -13.45
CA CYS A 49 0.99 -6.25 -13.30
C CYS A 49 2.14 -5.90 -12.36
N SER A 50 2.43 -6.71 -11.34
CA SER A 50 3.61 -6.50 -10.50
C SER A 50 4.92 -6.62 -11.30
N ALA A 51 4.99 -7.52 -12.29
CA ALA A 51 6.14 -7.63 -13.19
C ALA A 51 6.27 -6.41 -14.10
N LEU A 52 5.16 -5.91 -14.66
CA LEU A 52 5.14 -4.66 -15.42
C LEU A 52 5.63 -3.48 -14.59
N HIS A 53 5.23 -3.41 -13.31
CA HIS A 53 5.72 -2.41 -12.38
C HIS A 53 7.22 -2.53 -12.11
N ARG A 54 7.75 -3.75 -11.96
CA ARG A 54 9.20 -3.96 -11.79
C ARG A 54 10.00 -3.42 -12.99
N ASN A 55 9.47 -3.56 -14.21
CA ASN A 55 10.10 -3.06 -15.43
C ASN A 55 10.15 -1.51 -15.51
N MET A 56 9.29 -0.80 -14.76
CA MET A 56 9.37 0.67 -14.65
C MET A 56 10.56 1.11 -13.76
N GLY A 57 10.95 0.28 -12.80
CA GLY A 57 12.08 0.54 -11.90
C GLY A 57 11.66 1.10 -10.54
N VAL A 58 12.52 0.86 -9.54
CA VAL A 58 12.22 1.12 -8.12
C VAL A 58 11.99 2.60 -7.77
N HIS A 59 12.61 3.51 -8.52
CA HIS A 59 12.44 4.96 -8.35
C HIS A 59 11.04 5.44 -8.76
N ILE A 60 10.33 4.64 -9.58
CA ILE A 60 8.98 4.93 -10.06
C ILE A 60 7.97 4.20 -9.19
N THR A 61 8.18 2.91 -8.98
CA THR A 61 7.30 2.05 -8.19
C THR A 61 8.09 1.03 -7.40
N PHE A 62 7.85 0.97 -6.09
CA PHE A 62 8.43 -0.03 -5.22
C PHE A 62 7.45 -1.18 -5.00
N VAL A 63 7.77 -2.34 -5.59
CA VAL A 63 6.89 -3.52 -5.59
C VAL A 63 7.20 -4.44 -4.42
N ARG A 64 6.16 -4.86 -3.69
CA ARG A 64 6.24 -5.85 -2.60
C ARG A 64 5.08 -6.84 -2.66
N SER A 65 5.35 -8.08 -2.31
CA SER A 65 4.33 -9.10 -2.03
C SER A 65 3.74 -8.87 -0.64
N THR A 66 2.42 -8.96 -0.53
CA THR A 66 1.74 -8.91 0.77
C THR A 66 1.94 -10.19 1.58
N ASN A 67 2.37 -11.27 0.93
CA ASN A 67 2.48 -12.59 1.55
C ASN A 67 3.93 -13.02 1.78
N LEU A 68 4.86 -12.62 0.91
CA LEU A 68 6.22 -13.15 0.86
C LEU A 68 7.28 -12.19 1.42
N ASP A 69 7.03 -10.88 1.35
CA ASP A 69 8.00 -9.87 1.78
C ASP A 69 7.81 -9.48 3.25
N ALA A 70 8.91 -9.07 3.90
CA ALA A 70 8.87 -8.36 5.17
C ALA A 70 8.54 -6.88 4.93
N TRP A 71 7.78 -6.29 5.86
CA TRP A 71 7.27 -4.92 5.74
C TRP A 71 7.74 -4.05 6.90
N SER A 72 8.14 -2.81 6.61
CA SER A 72 8.40 -1.80 7.64
C SER A 72 7.13 -1.01 7.96
N ALA A 73 7.12 -0.34 9.13
CA ALA A 73 5.98 0.46 9.55
C ALA A 73 5.59 1.55 8.54
N PRO A 74 6.53 2.35 7.98
CA PRO A 74 6.18 3.34 6.95
C PRO A 74 5.53 2.72 5.69
N GLN A 75 5.96 1.52 5.30
CA GLN A 75 5.39 0.82 4.13
C GLN A 75 3.96 0.35 4.42
N LEU A 76 3.70 -0.22 5.60
CA LEU A 76 2.33 -0.59 5.98
C LEU A 76 1.43 0.62 6.17
N ARG A 77 1.93 1.73 6.73
CA ARG A 77 1.17 3.00 6.81
C ARG A 77 0.75 3.47 5.43
N ALA A 78 1.64 3.43 4.44
CA ALA A 78 1.29 3.76 3.06
C ALA A 78 0.11 2.92 2.56
N MET A 79 0.16 1.60 2.75
CA MET A 79 -0.95 0.72 2.38
C MET A 79 -2.24 1.01 3.16
N LYS A 80 -2.14 1.36 4.45
CA LYS A 80 -3.28 1.73 5.31
C LYS A 80 -3.99 2.99 4.82
N VAL A 81 -3.25 4.07 4.55
CA VAL A 81 -3.82 5.40 4.23
C VAL A 81 -4.07 5.62 2.74
N GLY A 82 -3.59 4.70 1.91
CA GLY A 82 -3.85 4.66 0.47
C GLY A 82 -4.95 3.65 0.13
N GLY A 83 -4.59 2.62 -0.62
CA GLY A 83 -5.52 1.64 -1.16
C GLY A 83 -6.04 2.00 -2.56
N ASN A 84 -6.60 1.00 -3.24
CA ASN A 84 -7.06 1.14 -4.63
C ASN A 84 -8.15 2.21 -4.78
N ALA A 85 -9.07 2.30 -3.82
CA ALA A 85 -10.14 3.29 -3.84
C ALA A 85 -9.59 4.72 -3.75
N ALA A 86 -8.58 4.95 -2.90
CA ALA A 86 -7.98 6.27 -2.73
C ALA A 86 -7.28 6.73 -4.00
N PHE A 87 -6.50 5.86 -4.65
CA PHE A 87 -5.81 6.23 -5.88
C PHE A 87 -6.80 6.42 -7.05
N ALA A 88 -7.82 5.56 -7.18
CA ALA A 88 -8.87 5.73 -8.19
C ALA A 88 -9.61 7.07 -8.02
N ALA A 89 -10.01 7.41 -6.78
CA ALA A 89 -10.67 8.68 -6.49
C ALA A 89 -9.76 9.88 -6.80
N PHE A 90 -8.46 9.77 -6.51
CA PHE A 90 -7.48 10.79 -6.85
C PHE A 90 -7.36 10.99 -8.36
N LEU A 91 -7.22 9.90 -9.13
CA LEU A 91 -7.17 9.96 -10.59
C LEU A 91 -8.42 10.63 -11.16
N HIS A 92 -9.61 10.27 -10.67
CA HIS A 92 -10.86 10.90 -11.08
C HIS A 92 -10.87 12.41 -10.79
N LYS A 93 -10.52 12.81 -9.55
CA LYS A 93 -10.45 14.23 -9.15
C LYS A 93 -9.51 15.05 -10.01
N HIS A 94 -8.44 14.44 -10.53
CA HIS A 94 -7.44 15.08 -11.37
C HIS A 94 -7.67 14.84 -12.88
N GLY A 95 -8.87 14.41 -13.30
CA GLY A 95 -9.20 14.21 -14.72
C GLY A 95 -8.35 13.15 -15.43
N SER A 96 -7.77 12.22 -14.66
CA SER A 96 -6.76 11.26 -15.11
C SER A 96 -7.25 9.81 -15.03
N SER A 97 -8.56 9.58 -14.87
CA SER A 97 -9.14 8.23 -14.78
C SER A 97 -8.92 7.37 -16.03
N GLY A 98 -8.74 8.00 -17.20
CA GLY A 98 -8.45 7.32 -18.46
C GLY A 98 -6.98 6.87 -18.63
N LEU A 99 -6.06 7.30 -17.76
CA LEU A 99 -4.65 6.90 -17.87
C LEU A 99 -4.48 5.43 -17.49
N THR A 100 -3.65 4.71 -18.23
CA THR A 100 -3.33 3.28 -18.00
C THR A 100 -1.83 3.05 -18.09
N GLY A 101 -1.37 1.91 -17.55
CA GLY A 101 0.03 1.49 -17.62
C GLY A 101 1.02 2.56 -17.14
N ARG A 102 2.15 2.65 -17.82
CA ARG A 102 3.30 3.49 -17.45
C ARG A 102 2.95 4.99 -17.29
N ALA A 103 2.10 5.52 -18.17
CA ALA A 103 1.70 6.93 -18.15
C ALA A 103 1.00 7.35 -16.85
N ARG A 104 0.26 6.42 -16.21
CA ARG A 104 -0.42 6.65 -14.94
C ARG A 104 0.55 6.92 -13.78
N TYR A 105 1.74 6.29 -13.82
CA TYR A 105 2.69 6.27 -12.72
C TYR A 105 3.85 7.26 -12.90
N GLU A 106 4.24 7.53 -14.13
CA GLU A 106 5.35 8.43 -14.47
C GLU A 106 4.90 9.86 -14.76
N GLY A 107 3.64 10.05 -15.09
CA GLY A 107 3.10 11.37 -15.37
C GLY A 107 2.90 12.21 -14.10
N ARG A 108 2.57 13.49 -14.33
CA ARG A 108 2.29 14.49 -13.29
C ARG A 108 1.29 14.01 -12.23
N VAL A 109 0.24 13.28 -12.62
CA VAL A 109 -0.75 12.78 -11.64
C VAL A 109 -0.15 11.75 -10.69
N GLY A 110 0.81 10.94 -11.17
CA GLY A 110 1.53 9.98 -10.35
C GLY A 110 2.43 10.68 -9.33
N GLU A 111 3.15 11.73 -9.75
CA GLU A 111 3.93 12.59 -8.85
C GLU A 111 3.07 13.21 -7.75
N LEU A 112 1.96 13.84 -8.13
CA LEU A 112 1.03 14.46 -7.17
C LEU A 112 0.48 13.44 -6.17
N TYR A 113 0.18 12.21 -6.62
CA TYR A 113 -0.31 11.19 -5.70
C TYR A 113 0.78 10.67 -4.76
N ARG A 114 2.05 10.56 -5.20
CA ARG A 114 3.17 10.21 -4.31
C ARG A 114 3.33 11.23 -3.19
N GLU A 115 3.22 12.52 -3.51
CA GLU A 115 3.27 13.61 -2.52
C GLU A 115 2.10 13.57 -1.55
N GLU A 116 0.88 13.38 -2.08
CA GLU A 116 -0.34 13.25 -1.28
C GLU A 116 -0.27 12.05 -0.33
N LEU A 117 0.13 10.88 -0.84
CA LEU A 117 0.30 9.68 -0.04
C LEU A 117 1.37 9.89 1.05
N GLY A 118 2.49 10.52 0.71
CA GLY A 118 3.53 10.87 1.67
C GLY A 118 3.02 11.79 2.79
N ARG A 119 2.18 12.78 2.47
CA ARG A 119 1.51 13.62 3.48
C ARG A 119 0.60 12.81 4.40
N ARG A 120 -0.20 11.89 3.85
CA ARG A 120 -1.08 11.03 4.63
C ARG A 120 -0.31 10.09 5.55
N VAL A 121 0.80 9.52 5.08
CA VAL A 121 1.68 8.67 5.90
C VAL A 121 2.24 9.45 7.09
N LYS A 122 2.74 10.68 6.86
CA LYS A 122 3.24 11.54 7.95
C LYS A 122 2.15 11.91 8.95
N ALA A 123 0.94 12.21 8.47
CA ALA A 123 -0.20 12.51 9.35
C ALA A 123 -0.58 11.29 10.20
N ASP A 124 -0.59 10.10 9.61
CA ASP A 124 -0.86 8.84 10.32
C ASP A 124 0.23 8.49 11.34
N GLU A 125 1.49 8.70 10.98
CA GLU A 125 2.62 8.51 11.90
C GLU A 125 2.54 9.46 13.09
N ALA A 126 2.20 10.74 12.86
CA ALA A 126 2.01 11.72 13.93
C ALA A 126 0.82 11.37 14.85
N ALA A 127 -0.27 10.83 14.28
CA ALA A 127 -1.44 10.42 15.06
C ALA A 127 -1.21 9.13 15.86
N PHE A 128 -0.37 8.22 15.37
CA PHE A 128 -0.12 6.91 15.98
C PHE A 128 1.37 6.62 16.11
N PRO A 129 2.14 7.36 16.93
CA PRO A 129 3.60 7.24 16.98
C PRO A 129 4.08 5.86 17.47
N GLY A 130 3.26 5.13 18.25
CA GLY A 130 3.59 3.81 18.78
C GLY A 130 3.48 2.65 17.79
N GLY A 131 2.95 2.86 16.57
CA GLY A 131 2.87 1.80 15.57
C GLY A 131 1.75 1.98 14.54
N VAL A 132 1.58 0.96 13.69
CA VAL A 132 0.55 0.95 12.64
C VAL A 132 -0.77 0.43 13.22
N VAL A 133 -1.70 1.34 13.50
CA VAL A 133 -3.04 1.01 14.01
C VAL A 133 -4.01 0.85 12.85
N VAL A 134 -4.71 -0.28 12.72
CA VAL A 134 -5.74 -0.47 11.69
C VAL A 134 -7.03 -0.92 12.36
N GLU A 135 -8.14 -0.23 12.09
CA GLU A 135 -9.45 -0.61 12.63
C GLU A 135 -9.79 -2.06 12.25
N GLY A 136 -10.22 -2.85 13.23
CA GLY A 136 -10.52 -4.28 13.04
C GLY A 136 -9.30 -5.21 13.15
N VAL A 137 -8.09 -4.70 13.35
CA VAL A 137 -6.93 -5.49 13.78
C VAL A 137 -6.82 -5.38 15.30
N ALA A 138 -6.98 -6.49 16.01
CA ALA A 138 -6.72 -6.52 17.45
C ALA A 138 -5.27 -6.09 17.73
N PRO A 139 -5.00 -5.34 18.83
CA PRO A 139 -3.64 -4.99 19.22
C PRO A 139 -2.73 -6.22 19.22
N ALA A 140 -1.46 -6.06 18.85
CA ALA A 140 -0.48 -7.09 19.16
C ALA A 140 -0.49 -7.26 20.68
N GLU A 141 -0.72 -8.50 21.15
CA GLU A 141 -0.61 -8.81 22.57
C GLU A 141 0.76 -8.30 23.05
N GLU A 142 0.76 -7.44 24.07
CA GLU A 142 1.97 -6.93 24.67
C GLU A 142 2.87 -8.13 25.00
N ARG A 143 4.13 -8.10 24.54
CA ARG A 143 5.14 -9.09 24.94
C ARG A 143 5.28 -8.98 26.46
N ASN A 144 4.49 -9.76 27.18
CA ASN A 144 4.56 -9.79 28.63
C ASN A 144 5.94 -10.33 28.98
N GLY A 145 6.76 -9.46 29.58
CA GLY A 145 8.07 -9.81 30.07
C GLY A 145 7.95 -10.99 31.02
N LYS A 146 8.54 -12.11 30.63
CA LYS A 146 9.05 -13.15 31.53
C LYS A 146 10.55 -13.15 31.22
N GLY A 147 11.40 -12.59 32.09
CA GLY A 147 11.57 -12.98 33.48
C GLY A 147 12.85 -13.80 33.49
#